data_AF-A0A447QEF3-F1
#
_entry.id   AF-A0A447QEF3-F1
#
_cell.length_a   1.000
_cell.length_b   1.000
_cell.length_c   1.000
_cell.angle_alpha   90.00
_cell.angle_beta   90.00
_cell.angle_gamma   90.00
#
_symmetry.space_group_name_H-M   'P 1'
#
loop_
_entity.id
_entity.type
_entity.pdbx_description
1 polymer ?
#
loop_
_entity_poly.entity_id
_entity_poly.type
_entity_poly.pdbx_seq_one_letter_code
_entity_poly.pdbx_strand_id
1 'polypeptide(L)'
;MTIPVSEDVGSQPLAINQAFYEFVEDDVPLGELVERGEKPDTLLAHQLTAGKSYHVIMSQANGLFRLWTGDIYHVDRVVDGTPWIHFLHRDGVFHSFTGEKLTEHQVTTALTQGFAAADRKIGLYLCGPRWGQLPSYVVVAEAREANAGLAEILSKNVESALQQISIEYESKRVSNRLGPVEVHVVPENSIQALVERKRQKGNANQYKYKPFQKDTDFLSELAEQ
;
A
#
# COMPACT_ATOMS: atom_id res chain seq x y z
N MET A 1 9.85 11.05 -11.62
CA MET A 1 10.87 10.06 -12.00
C MET A 1 10.70 9.59 -13.43
N THR A 2 9.48 9.50 -13.95
CA THR A 2 9.21 9.16 -15.35
C THR A 2 8.88 10.42 -16.17
N ILE A 3 8.90 10.29 -17.49
CA ILE A 3 8.41 11.32 -18.42
C ILE A 3 7.08 10.82 -19.00
N PRO A 4 5.97 11.56 -18.87
CA PRO A 4 4.69 11.14 -19.42
C PRO A 4 4.71 11.29 -20.95
N VAL A 5 4.92 10.19 -21.66
CA VAL A 5 4.96 10.14 -23.14
C VAL A 5 3.87 9.24 -23.73
N SER A 6 3.10 8.56 -22.88
CA SER A 6 1.98 7.68 -23.22
C SER A 6 0.70 8.12 -22.50
N GLU A 7 -0.46 7.90 -23.11
CA GLU A 7 -1.77 8.08 -22.46
C GLU A 7 -2.02 7.04 -21.36
N ASP A 8 -1.34 5.90 -21.42
CA ASP A 8 -1.35 4.91 -20.34
C ASP A 8 -0.51 5.40 -19.15
N VAL A 9 -1.18 6.00 -18.17
CA VAL A 9 -0.56 6.49 -16.92
C VAL A 9 0.07 5.37 -16.07
N GLY A 10 -0.27 4.11 -16.35
CA GLY A 10 0.22 2.94 -15.63
C GLY A 10 1.61 2.47 -16.03
N SER A 11 2.26 3.07 -17.04
CA SER A 11 3.64 2.73 -17.40
C SER A 11 4.29 3.86 -18.19
N GLN A 12 5.40 4.41 -17.70
CA GLN A 12 6.08 5.54 -18.34
C GLN A 12 7.61 5.34 -18.33
N PRO A 13 8.35 5.81 -19.34
CA PRO A 13 9.80 5.67 -19.39
C PRO A 13 10.47 6.46 -18.26
N LEU A 14 11.53 5.87 -17.68
CA LEU A 14 12.39 6.55 -16.73
C LEU A 14 12.99 7.82 -17.34
N ALA A 15 12.93 8.93 -16.59
CA ALA A 15 13.48 10.22 -17.00
C ALA A 15 15.01 10.26 -16.83
N ILE A 16 15.73 9.47 -17.62
CA ILE A 16 17.18 9.20 -17.49
C ILE A 16 18.07 10.45 -17.46
N ASN A 17 17.57 11.61 -17.90
CA ASN A 17 18.30 12.88 -17.93
C ASN A 17 17.97 13.83 -16.74
N GLN A 18 17.07 13.45 -15.83
CA GLN A 18 16.66 14.30 -14.69
C GLN A 18 17.43 14.02 -13.40
N ALA A 19 18.05 12.85 -13.29
CA ALA A 19 18.90 12.46 -12.18
C ALA A 19 19.85 11.35 -12.61
N PHE A 20 20.83 11.07 -11.77
CA PHE A 20 21.49 9.77 -11.77
C PHE A 20 20.72 8.82 -10.86
N TYR A 21 20.32 7.67 -11.39
CA TYR A 21 19.51 6.67 -10.70
C TYR A 21 20.31 5.39 -10.47
N GLU A 22 20.25 4.90 -9.24
CA GLU A 22 20.72 3.59 -8.81
C GLU A 22 19.52 2.81 -8.28
N PHE A 23 19.54 1.49 -8.45
CA PHE A 23 18.43 0.61 -8.11
C PHE A 23 18.89 -0.55 -7.24
N VAL A 24 18.00 -1.02 -6.38
CA VAL A 24 18.20 -2.21 -5.54
C VAL A 24 16.94 -3.06 -5.66
N GLU A 25 17.04 -4.38 -5.81
CA GLU A 25 15.86 -5.26 -5.83
C GLU A 25 15.03 -5.08 -4.55
N ASP A 26 13.70 -5.16 -4.66
CA ASP A 26 12.75 -4.86 -3.58
C ASP A 26 12.73 -5.88 -2.44
N ASP A 27 13.34 -7.05 -2.63
CA ASP A 27 13.53 -8.07 -1.61
C ASP A 27 14.72 -7.78 -0.68
N VAL A 28 15.61 -6.86 -1.07
CA VAL A 28 16.72 -6.41 -0.23
C VAL A 28 16.18 -5.46 0.85
N PRO A 29 16.50 -5.67 2.14
CA PRO A 29 16.04 -4.82 3.24
C PRO A 29 16.83 -3.49 3.26
N LEU A 30 16.68 -2.67 2.23
CA LEU A 30 17.48 -1.47 2.01
C LEU A 30 17.35 -0.47 3.17
N GLY A 31 16.16 -0.34 3.76
CA GLY A 31 15.97 0.53 4.92
C GLY A 31 16.86 0.18 6.10
N GLU A 32 16.97 -1.11 6.43
CA GLU A 32 17.83 -1.54 7.52
C GLU A 32 19.32 -1.34 7.20
N LEU A 33 19.72 -1.57 5.94
CA LEU A 33 21.10 -1.32 5.49
C LEU A 33 21.46 0.15 5.64
N VAL A 34 20.56 1.05 5.22
CA VAL A 34 20.75 2.50 5.35
C VAL A 34 20.83 2.92 6.82
N GLU A 35 19.98 2.38 7.69
CA GLU A 35 20.02 2.65 9.14
C GLU A 35 21.33 2.20 9.79
N ARG A 36 21.90 1.06 9.34
CA ARG A 36 23.20 0.57 9.78
C ARG A 36 24.39 1.30 9.14
N GLY A 37 24.13 2.21 8.20
CA GLY A 37 25.17 2.91 7.44
C GLY A 37 25.91 2.02 6.44
N GLU A 38 25.30 0.90 6.06
CA GLU A 38 25.85 -0.04 5.09
C GLU A 38 25.54 0.41 3.66
N LYS A 39 26.49 0.21 2.76
CA LYS A 39 26.32 0.55 1.35
C LYS A 39 25.76 -0.65 0.59
N PRO A 40 24.58 -0.55 -0.04
CA PRO A 40 24.04 -1.62 -0.85
C PRO A 40 24.81 -1.76 -2.17
N ASP A 41 24.84 -2.97 -2.72
CA ASP A 41 25.11 -3.16 -4.13
C ASP A 41 23.94 -2.62 -4.96
N THR A 42 24.25 -1.98 -6.08
CA THR A 42 23.26 -1.24 -6.86
C THR A 42 23.36 -1.60 -8.34
N LEU A 43 22.22 -1.53 -9.00
CA LEU A 43 22.06 -1.70 -10.44
C LEU A 43 21.87 -0.33 -11.11
N LEU A 44 22.29 -0.25 -12.36
CA LEU A 44 22.02 0.87 -13.26
C LEU A 44 20.75 0.59 -14.08
N ALA A 45 20.17 1.65 -14.66
CA ALA A 45 18.91 1.56 -15.40
C ALA A 45 18.88 0.48 -16.50
N HIS A 46 20.01 0.22 -17.17
CA HIS A 46 20.11 -0.79 -18.23
C HIS A 46 20.25 -2.23 -17.71
N GLN A 47 20.45 -2.41 -16.40
CA GLN A 47 20.56 -3.72 -15.75
C GLN A 47 19.21 -4.19 -15.17
N LEU A 48 18.17 -3.35 -15.25
CA LEU A 48 16.85 -3.69 -14.74
C LEU A 48 16.15 -4.73 -15.62
N THR A 49 15.40 -5.61 -14.97
CA THR A 49 14.66 -6.70 -15.63
C THR A 49 13.17 -6.42 -15.58
N ALA A 50 12.46 -6.63 -16.69
CA ALA A 50 11.00 -6.53 -16.73
C ALA A 50 10.34 -7.56 -15.80
N GLY A 51 9.23 -7.18 -15.17
CA GLY A 51 8.53 -7.99 -14.17
C GLY A 51 9.14 -7.94 -12.77
N LYS A 52 10.25 -7.23 -12.55
CA LYS A 52 10.85 -7.02 -11.23
C LYS A 52 10.54 -5.63 -10.68
N SER A 53 10.67 -5.50 -9.37
CA SER A 53 10.45 -4.27 -8.62
C SER A 53 11.75 -3.85 -7.93
N TYR A 54 11.94 -2.53 -7.79
CA TYR A 54 13.20 -1.98 -7.29
C TYR A 54 12.98 -0.76 -6.40
N HIS A 55 13.78 -0.64 -5.35
CA HIS A 55 14.03 0.63 -4.69
C HIS A 55 14.79 1.57 -5.61
N VAL A 56 14.58 2.87 -5.41
CA VAL A 56 15.34 3.92 -6.12
C VAL A 56 16.20 4.74 -5.17
N ILE A 57 17.48 4.81 -5.50
CA ILE A 57 18.48 5.74 -4.96
C ILE A 57 18.76 6.79 -6.02
N MET A 58 18.70 8.07 -5.66
CA MET A 58 18.73 9.18 -6.60
C MET A 58 19.81 10.20 -6.23
N SER A 59 20.58 10.64 -7.23
CA SER A 59 21.48 11.80 -7.12
C SER A 59 21.08 12.88 -8.12
N GLN A 60 20.92 14.12 -7.66
CA GLN A 60 20.47 15.26 -8.46
C GLN A 60 21.32 16.51 -8.21
N ALA A 61 21.41 17.37 -9.23
CA ALA A 61 22.25 18.56 -9.24
C ALA A 61 21.89 19.62 -8.19
N ASN A 62 20.71 19.53 -7.57
CA ASN A 62 20.26 20.41 -6.49
C ASN A 62 20.79 20.01 -5.10
N GLY A 63 21.80 19.14 -5.03
CA GLY A 63 22.48 18.75 -3.79
C GLY A 63 22.00 17.43 -3.19
N LEU A 64 21.09 16.71 -3.85
CA LEU A 64 20.74 15.35 -3.46
C LEU A 64 21.85 14.38 -3.91
N PHE A 65 22.48 13.70 -2.96
CA PHE A 65 23.52 12.71 -3.25
C PHE A 65 23.13 11.37 -2.65
N ARG A 66 23.00 10.35 -3.52
CA ARG A 66 22.56 8.98 -3.17
C ARG A 66 21.38 8.97 -2.19
N LEU A 67 20.40 9.83 -2.42
CA LEU A 67 19.20 9.86 -1.61
C LEU A 67 18.39 8.60 -1.89
N TRP A 68 18.28 7.74 -0.89
CA TRP A 68 17.26 6.70 -0.92
C TRP A 68 15.88 7.35 -0.82
N THR A 69 15.09 7.24 -1.89
CA THR A 69 13.77 7.90 -1.98
C THR A 69 12.73 7.26 -1.07
N GLY A 70 12.96 5.99 -0.71
CA GLY A 70 11.96 5.12 -0.13
C GLY A 70 10.96 4.62 -1.15
N ASP A 71 10.94 5.01 -2.41
CA ASP A 71 9.93 4.55 -3.35
C ASP A 71 10.30 3.20 -3.99
N ILE A 72 9.30 2.36 -4.24
CA ILE A 72 9.38 1.11 -4.99
C ILE A 72 8.71 1.29 -6.35
N TYR A 73 9.41 0.93 -7.41
CA TYR A 73 8.90 0.97 -8.77
C TYR A 73 8.95 -0.41 -9.43
N HIS A 74 7.89 -0.77 -10.12
CA HIS A 74 7.84 -1.96 -10.96
C HIS A 74 8.34 -1.65 -12.36
N VAL A 75 9.09 -2.57 -12.98
CA VAL A 75 9.53 -2.47 -14.37
C VAL A 75 8.59 -3.25 -15.26
N ASP A 76 7.71 -2.56 -15.99
CA ASP A 76 6.74 -3.19 -16.88
C ASP A 76 7.43 -3.80 -18.11
N ARG A 77 8.37 -3.04 -18.69
CA ARG A 77 9.10 -3.40 -19.91
C ARG A 77 10.37 -2.57 -20.04
N VAL A 78 11.27 -3.02 -20.91
CA VAL A 78 12.46 -2.25 -21.31
C VAL A 78 12.39 -2.02 -22.82
N VAL A 79 12.47 -0.76 -23.24
CA VAL A 79 12.40 -0.35 -24.65
C VAL A 79 13.66 0.42 -24.97
N ASP A 80 14.44 -0.04 -25.95
CA ASP A 80 15.71 0.58 -26.36
C ASP A 80 16.67 0.87 -25.19
N GLY A 81 16.75 -0.07 -24.24
CA GLY A 81 17.58 0.05 -23.04
C GLY A 81 17.03 1.00 -21.97
N THR A 82 15.85 1.59 -22.18
CA THR A 82 15.17 2.45 -21.21
C THR A 82 14.05 1.67 -20.49
N PRO A 83 14.11 1.55 -19.15
CA PRO A 83 13.04 0.91 -18.40
C PRO A 83 11.79 1.80 -18.38
N TRP A 84 10.64 1.17 -18.62
CA TRP A 84 9.31 1.73 -18.42
C TRP A 84 8.78 1.20 -17.10
N ILE A 85 8.39 2.12 -16.24
CA ILE A 85 8.12 1.83 -14.84
C ILE A 85 6.83 2.50 -14.36
N HIS A 86 6.27 1.95 -13.29
CA HIS A 86 5.23 2.60 -12.49
C HIS A 86 5.51 2.49 -11.00
N PHE A 87 5.00 3.47 -10.26
CA PHE A 87 5.10 3.50 -8.81
C PHE A 87 4.21 2.41 -8.21
N LEU A 88 4.77 1.60 -7.32
CA LEU A 88 4.01 0.61 -6.56
C LEU A 88 3.59 1.17 -5.20
N HIS A 89 4.58 1.45 -4.35
CA HIS A 89 4.39 1.96 -3.01
C HIS A 89 5.70 2.54 -2.50
N ARG A 90 5.71 3.00 -1.26
CA ARG A 90 6.93 3.44 -0.57
C ARG A 90 7.37 2.36 0.41
N ASP A 91 8.65 2.01 0.39
CA ASP A 91 9.31 1.16 1.37
C ASP A 91 9.13 1.69 2.79
N GLY A 92 9.01 0.76 3.73
CA GLY A 92 8.62 1.06 5.11
C GLY A 92 7.14 1.44 5.27
N VAL A 93 6.37 1.63 4.20
CA VAL A 93 4.90 1.70 4.26
C VAL A 93 4.34 0.28 4.19
N PHE A 94 4.70 -0.49 5.21
CA PHE A 94 4.11 -1.80 5.49
C PHE A 94 3.43 -1.70 6.86
N HIS A 95 2.25 -2.27 6.95
CA HIS A 95 1.60 -2.42 8.24
C HIS A 95 1.94 -3.80 8.76
N SER A 96 2.68 -3.83 9.86
CA SER A 96 3.07 -5.05 10.55
C SER A 96 2.66 -4.97 12.00
N PHE A 97 1.86 -5.93 12.47
CA PHE A 97 1.49 -6.04 13.88
C PHE A 97 2.33 -7.11 14.59
N THR A 98 2.71 -8.16 13.87
CA THR A 98 3.47 -9.31 14.41
C THR A 98 4.70 -9.68 13.58
N GLY A 99 5.18 -8.76 12.75
CA GLY A 99 6.33 -8.96 11.86
C GLY A 99 5.97 -9.47 10.46
N GLU A 100 4.69 -9.54 10.09
CA GLU A 100 4.24 -9.69 8.69
C GLU A 100 4.37 -8.36 7.93
N LYS A 101 4.87 -8.39 6.71
CA LYS A 101 4.87 -7.25 5.79
C LYS A 101 3.60 -7.30 4.95
N LEU A 102 2.60 -6.50 5.33
CA LEU A 102 1.39 -6.30 4.53
C LEU A 102 1.41 -4.90 3.90
N THR A 103 1.46 -4.83 2.57
CA THR A 103 1.47 -3.55 1.83
C THR A 103 0.06 -2.99 1.66
N GLU A 104 -0.03 -1.68 1.46
CA GLU A 104 -1.27 -1.02 1.04
C GLU A 104 -1.83 -1.62 -0.25
N HIS A 105 -0.96 -1.95 -1.21
CA HIS A 105 -1.36 -2.58 -2.45
C HIS A 105 -1.99 -3.96 -2.21
N GLN A 106 -1.38 -4.82 -1.39
CA GLN A 106 -1.92 -6.15 -1.09
C GLN A 106 -3.29 -6.08 -0.41
N VAL A 107 -3.47 -5.16 0.55
CA VAL A 107 -4.77 -4.95 1.20
C VAL A 107 -5.81 -4.41 0.21
N THR A 108 -5.46 -3.42 -0.59
CA THR A 108 -6.37 -2.85 -1.60
C THR A 108 -6.82 -3.91 -2.59
N THR A 109 -5.88 -4.74 -3.07
CA THR A 109 -6.16 -5.83 -3.99
C THR A 109 -7.05 -6.89 -3.34
N ALA A 110 -6.76 -7.30 -2.10
CA ALA A 110 -7.58 -8.27 -1.36
C ALA A 110 -9.01 -7.75 -1.10
N LEU A 111 -9.13 -6.48 -0.74
CA LEU A 111 -10.43 -5.82 -0.56
C LEU A 111 -11.21 -5.77 -1.87
N THR A 112 -10.57 -5.37 -2.96
CA THR A 112 -11.20 -5.32 -4.29
C THR A 112 -11.70 -6.70 -4.72
N GLN A 113 -10.88 -7.73 -4.57
CA GLN A 113 -11.26 -9.12 -4.88
C GLN A 113 -12.38 -9.64 -3.98
N GLY A 114 -12.28 -9.38 -2.67
CA GLY A 114 -13.26 -9.86 -1.70
C GLY A 114 -14.66 -9.23 -1.88
N PHE A 115 -14.70 -7.94 -2.25
CA PHE A 115 -15.93 -7.25 -2.59
C PHE A 115 -16.51 -7.73 -3.93
N ALA A 116 -15.67 -7.90 -4.95
CA ALA A 116 -16.11 -8.41 -6.25
C ALA A 116 -16.73 -9.81 -6.14
N ALA A 117 -16.18 -10.68 -5.28
CA ALA A 117 -16.73 -12.02 -5.00
C ALA A 117 -18.14 -11.99 -4.38
N ALA A 118 -18.56 -10.87 -3.79
CA ALA A 118 -19.91 -10.65 -3.28
C ALA A 118 -20.79 -9.81 -4.23
N ASP A 119 -20.37 -9.61 -5.48
CA ASP A 119 -21.00 -8.70 -6.46
C ASP A 119 -21.18 -7.28 -5.88
N ARG A 120 -20.12 -6.78 -5.24
CA ARG A 120 -20.06 -5.42 -4.69
C ARG A 120 -18.84 -4.69 -5.23
N LYS A 121 -18.96 -3.37 -5.33
CA LYS A 121 -17.83 -2.47 -5.53
C LYS A 121 -17.46 -1.86 -4.19
N ILE A 122 -16.17 -1.78 -3.91
CA ILE A 122 -15.65 -1.10 -2.73
C ILE A 122 -15.54 0.41 -2.98
N GLY A 123 -15.99 1.22 -2.02
CA GLY A 123 -15.76 2.66 -1.97
C GLY A 123 -14.47 3.03 -1.23
N LEU A 124 -14.48 4.11 -0.45
CA LEU A 124 -13.37 4.40 0.46
C LEU A 124 -13.30 3.35 1.57
N TYR A 125 -12.12 3.20 2.18
CA TYR A 125 -11.94 2.29 3.30
C TYR A 125 -10.90 2.82 4.30
N LEU A 126 -11.05 2.44 5.55
CA LEU A 126 -10.07 2.64 6.60
C LEU A 126 -9.62 1.27 7.12
N CYS A 127 -8.33 1.08 7.33
CA CYS A 127 -7.73 -0.16 7.82
C CYS A 127 -6.79 0.16 8.98
N GLY A 128 -6.90 -0.57 10.09
CA GLY A 128 -6.01 -0.39 11.24
C GLY A 128 -5.88 -1.63 12.11
N PRO A 129 -4.87 -1.66 13.00
CA PRO A 129 -4.71 -2.73 13.97
C PRO A 129 -5.76 -2.69 15.06
N ARG A 130 -6.33 -3.85 15.36
CA ARG A 130 -6.84 -4.14 16.68
C ARG A 130 -5.80 -4.93 17.47
N TRP A 131 -5.24 -4.29 18.48
CA TRP A 131 -4.32 -4.92 19.42
C TRP A 131 -5.09 -5.77 20.44
N GLY A 132 -4.50 -6.88 20.86
CA GLY A 132 -5.08 -7.82 21.81
C GLY A 132 -4.17 -9.04 22.00
N GLN A 133 -4.65 -10.06 22.71
CA GLN A 133 -3.91 -11.32 22.87
C GLN A 133 -3.64 -12.00 21.52
N LEU A 134 -4.60 -11.88 20.59
CA LEU A 134 -4.45 -12.23 19.18
C LEU A 134 -4.78 -10.98 18.35
N PRO A 135 -3.76 -10.24 17.87
CA PRO A 135 -3.98 -9.02 17.10
C PRO A 135 -4.62 -9.32 15.74
N SER A 136 -5.39 -8.39 15.18
CA SER A 136 -6.01 -8.54 13.85
C SER A 136 -6.09 -7.22 13.10
N TYR A 137 -6.30 -7.31 11.78
CA TYR A 137 -6.65 -6.15 10.95
C TYR A 137 -8.15 -5.91 11.04
N VAL A 138 -8.55 -4.65 11.21
CA VAL A 138 -9.94 -4.23 11.11
C VAL A 138 -10.04 -3.25 9.96
N VAL A 139 -11.02 -3.49 9.08
CA VAL A 139 -11.35 -2.65 7.95
C VAL A 139 -12.77 -2.11 8.12
N VAL A 140 -12.96 -0.81 7.88
CA VAL A 140 -14.28 -0.25 7.60
C VAL A 140 -14.27 0.19 6.14
N ALA A 141 -15.24 -0.26 5.36
CA ALA A 141 -15.32 0.05 3.94
C ALA A 141 -16.72 0.52 3.55
N GLU A 142 -16.77 1.49 2.64
CA GLU A 142 -18.01 1.99 2.06
C GLU A 142 -18.56 1.00 1.03
N ALA A 143 -19.85 0.71 1.12
CA ALA A 143 -20.57 -0.06 0.10
C ALA A 143 -22.04 0.35 0.01
N ARG A 144 -22.65 0.07 -1.13
CA ARG A 144 -24.10 0.13 -1.28
C ARG A 144 -24.78 -0.95 -0.45
N GLU A 145 -25.97 -0.62 0.07
CA GLU A 145 -26.83 -1.56 0.80
C GLU A 145 -26.12 -2.22 2.00
N ALA A 146 -25.30 -1.43 2.71
CA ALA A 146 -24.57 -1.86 3.89
C ALA A 146 -25.49 -2.49 4.93
N ASN A 147 -25.24 -3.75 5.27
CA ASN A 147 -25.97 -4.49 6.31
C ASN A 147 -25.05 -5.51 7.01
N ALA A 148 -25.49 -6.02 8.16
CA ALA A 148 -24.68 -6.91 9.00
C ALA A 148 -24.32 -8.25 8.31
N GLY A 149 -25.22 -8.81 7.49
CA GLY A 149 -24.94 -10.05 6.75
C GLY A 149 -23.85 -9.88 5.70
N LEU A 150 -23.80 -8.70 5.06
CA LEU A 150 -22.76 -8.37 4.08
C LEU A 150 -21.36 -8.28 4.73
N ALA A 151 -21.25 -7.71 5.93
CA ALA A 151 -19.98 -7.57 6.66
C ALA A 151 -19.31 -8.93 6.93
N GLU A 152 -20.09 -9.94 7.34
CA GLU A 152 -19.57 -11.29 7.61
C GLU A 152 -19.07 -11.98 6.33
N ILE A 153 -19.83 -11.86 5.23
CA ILE A 153 -19.46 -12.41 3.92
C ILE A 153 -18.16 -11.75 3.43
N LEU A 154 -18.09 -10.43 3.50
CA LEU A 154 -16.91 -9.69 3.06
C LEU A 154 -15.69 -10.01 3.92
N SER A 155 -15.85 -10.15 5.24
CA SER A 155 -14.74 -10.57 6.13
C SER A 155 -14.14 -11.89 5.67
N LYS A 156 -14.96 -12.91 5.34
CA LYS A 156 -14.50 -14.22 4.86
C LYS A 156 -13.84 -14.15 3.47
N ASN A 157 -14.41 -13.37 2.56
CA ASN A 157 -13.88 -13.23 1.20
C ASN A 157 -12.53 -12.50 1.20
N VAL A 158 -12.42 -11.39 1.96
CA VAL A 158 -11.20 -10.60 2.07
C VAL A 158 -10.11 -11.38 2.82
N GLU A 159 -10.46 -12.11 3.87
CA GLU A 159 -9.55 -13.02 4.57
C GLU A 159 -8.91 -14.03 3.61
N SER A 160 -9.73 -14.65 2.75
CA SER A 160 -9.27 -15.64 1.78
C SER A 160 -8.35 -15.01 0.73
N ALA A 161 -8.69 -13.82 0.23
CA ALA A 161 -7.86 -13.08 -0.71
C ALA A 161 -6.51 -12.65 -0.09
N LEU A 162 -6.51 -12.18 1.16
CA LEU A 162 -5.28 -11.79 1.87
C LEU A 162 -4.32 -12.98 2.05
N GLN A 163 -4.83 -14.15 2.45
CA GLN A 163 -3.99 -15.35 2.57
C GLN A 163 -3.41 -15.80 1.22
N GLN A 164 -4.12 -15.61 0.11
CA GLN A 164 -3.62 -15.94 -1.23
C GLN A 164 -2.58 -14.94 -1.74
N ILE A 165 -2.75 -13.65 -1.42
CA ILE A 165 -1.89 -12.57 -1.92
C ILE A 165 -0.61 -12.42 -1.08
N SER A 166 -0.67 -12.69 0.22
CA SER A 166 0.45 -12.51 1.14
C SER A 166 0.77 -13.79 1.91
N ILE A 167 1.86 -14.45 1.51
CA ILE A 167 2.40 -15.63 2.19
C ILE A 167 2.77 -15.35 3.65
N GLU A 168 3.18 -14.11 3.96
CA GLU A 168 3.48 -13.71 5.34
C GLU A 168 2.20 -13.62 6.18
N TYR A 169 1.14 -13.01 5.63
CA TYR A 169 -0.17 -12.98 6.28
C TYR A 169 -0.70 -14.39 6.55
N GLU A 170 -0.70 -15.24 5.52
CA GLU A 170 -1.09 -16.65 5.63
C GLU A 170 -0.28 -17.38 6.72
N SER A 171 1.05 -17.24 6.71
CA SER A 171 1.92 -17.85 7.72
C SER A 171 1.57 -17.41 9.14
N LYS A 172 1.25 -16.13 9.37
CA LYS A 172 0.82 -15.65 10.70
C LYS A 172 -0.55 -16.16 11.10
N ARG A 173 -1.48 -16.31 10.14
CA ARG A 173 -2.81 -16.91 10.37
C ARG A 173 -2.68 -18.38 10.75
N VAL A 174 -1.92 -19.17 10.00
CA VAL A 174 -1.67 -20.60 10.27
C VAL A 174 -0.99 -20.83 11.62
N SER A 175 -0.04 -19.97 11.98
CA SER A 175 0.67 -20.04 13.26
C SER A 175 -0.07 -19.42 14.44
N ASN A 176 -1.32 -18.96 14.26
CA ASN A 176 -2.13 -18.27 15.28
C ASN A 176 -1.43 -17.07 15.93
N ARG A 177 -0.55 -16.39 15.18
CA ARG A 177 0.06 -15.13 15.62
C ARG A 177 -0.79 -13.93 15.23
N LEU A 178 -1.64 -14.07 14.22
CA LEU A 178 -2.57 -13.06 13.76
C LEU A 178 -3.99 -13.63 13.68
N GLY A 179 -4.99 -12.85 14.09
CA GLY A 179 -6.42 -13.15 13.97
C GLY A 179 -6.94 -12.85 12.55
N PRO A 180 -8.14 -13.35 12.20
CA PRO A 180 -8.75 -13.07 10.91
C PRO A 180 -9.02 -11.58 10.74
N VAL A 181 -8.97 -11.08 9.51
CA VAL A 181 -9.42 -9.72 9.20
C VAL A 181 -10.92 -9.58 9.50
N GLU A 182 -11.29 -8.46 10.09
CA GLU A 182 -12.69 -8.08 10.31
C GLU A 182 -13.05 -6.93 9.38
N VAL A 183 -14.11 -7.08 8.61
CA VAL A 183 -14.63 -6.06 7.70
C VAL A 183 -15.97 -5.56 8.21
N HIS A 184 -16.06 -4.27 8.51
CA HIS A 184 -17.29 -3.54 8.74
C HIS A 184 -17.68 -2.78 7.48
N VAL A 185 -18.98 -2.68 7.24
CA VAL A 185 -19.51 -1.98 6.08
C VAL A 185 -20.28 -0.76 6.55
N VAL A 186 -19.97 0.39 5.96
CA VAL A 186 -20.72 1.64 6.16
C VAL A 186 -21.38 2.07 4.85
N PRO A 187 -22.47 2.86 4.90
CA PRO A 187 -23.07 3.44 3.70
C PRO A 187 -22.06 4.23 2.85
N GLU A 188 -22.35 4.36 1.56
CA GLU A 188 -21.55 5.22 0.66
C GLU A 188 -21.42 6.64 1.22
N ASN A 189 -20.23 7.23 1.10
CA ASN A 189 -19.85 8.57 1.55
C ASN A 189 -19.71 8.78 3.07
N SER A 190 -19.89 7.75 3.92
CA SER A 190 -19.67 7.88 5.37
C SER A 190 -18.21 8.23 5.74
N ILE A 191 -17.24 7.62 5.09
CA ILE A 191 -15.80 7.91 5.28
C ILE A 191 -15.46 9.25 4.63
N GLN A 192 -16.06 9.57 3.47
CA GLN A 192 -15.90 10.89 2.88
C GLN A 192 -16.38 12.00 3.84
N ALA A 193 -17.55 11.85 4.46
CA ALA A 193 -18.06 12.80 5.44
C ALA A 193 -17.15 12.93 6.66
N LEU A 194 -16.58 11.82 7.14
CA LEU A 194 -15.58 11.82 8.22
C LEU A 194 -14.33 12.62 7.83
N VAL A 195 -13.80 12.38 6.63
CA VAL A 195 -12.64 13.08 6.05
C VAL A 195 -12.91 14.57 5.95
N GLU A 196 -14.08 14.98 5.46
CA GLU A 196 -14.48 16.38 5.33
C GLU A 196 -14.60 17.05 6.71
N ARG A 197 -15.19 16.38 7.70
CA ARG A 197 -15.28 16.87 9.08
C ARG A 197 -13.90 17.07 9.71
N LYS A 198 -12.98 16.12 9.53
CA LYS A 198 -11.59 16.25 10.01
C LYS A 198 -10.84 17.37 9.29
N ARG A 199 -11.08 17.56 7.99
CA ARG A 199 -10.53 18.66 7.20
C ARG A 199 -11.01 20.03 7.71
N GLN A 200 -12.28 20.17 8.07
CA GLN A 200 -12.84 21.43 8.60
C GLN A 200 -12.34 21.76 10.01
N LYS A 201 -12.11 20.76 10.86
CA LYS A 201 -11.55 20.95 12.21
C LYS A 201 -10.04 21.25 12.22
N GLY A 202 -9.33 20.90 11.15
CA GLY A 202 -7.88 21.08 11.01
C GLY A 202 -7.47 22.15 10.01
N ASN A 203 -6.19 22.14 9.62
CA ASN A 203 -5.71 22.99 8.52
C ASN A 203 -6.18 22.38 7.18
N ALA A 204 -7.21 22.99 6.59
CA ALA A 204 -7.92 22.47 5.41
C ALA A 204 -7.04 22.20 4.18
N ASN A 205 -5.84 22.78 4.11
CA ASN A 205 -4.88 22.61 3.00
C ASN A 205 -3.89 21.45 3.21
N GLN A 206 -3.87 20.79 4.37
CA GLN A 206 -2.90 19.73 4.68
C GLN A 206 -3.56 18.38 5.01
N TYR A 207 -4.89 18.30 5.07
CA TYR A 207 -5.56 17.05 5.37
C TYR A 207 -5.56 16.11 4.16
N LYS A 208 -4.79 15.03 4.24
CA LYS A 208 -4.73 13.96 3.23
C LYS A 208 -5.48 12.74 3.75
N TYR A 209 -6.40 12.19 2.94
CA TYR A 209 -6.98 10.88 3.19
C TYR A 209 -5.87 9.82 3.27
N LYS A 210 -5.92 9.01 4.32
CA LYS A 210 -5.00 7.90 4.54
C LYS A 210 -5.88 6.68 4.81
N PRO A 211 -5.91 5.66 3.94
CA PRO A 211 -6.71 4.47 4.22
C PRO A 211 -6.18 3.74 5.47
N PHE A 212 -4.88 3.75 5.70
CA PHE A 212 -4.30 3.11 6.88
C PHE A 212 -4.23 4.03 8.09
N GLN A 213 -4.67 3.48 9.22
CA GLN A 213 -4.78 4.12 10.52
C GLN A 213 -3.86 3.42 11.53
N LYS A 214 -3.46 4.15 12.58
CA LYS A 214 -2.58 3.62 13.64
C LYS A 214 -3.29 2.73 14.65
N ASP A 215 -4.60 2.85 14.71
CA ASP A 215 -5.51 2.24 15.66
C ASP A 215 -6.89 2.05 15.00
N THR A 216 -7.89 1.68 15.78
CA THR A 216 -9.27 1.45 15.33
C THR A 216 -10.24 2.54 15.80
N ASP A 217 -9.73 3.73 16.17
CA ASP A 217 -10.57 4.84 16.66
C ASP A 217 -11.55 5.33 15.58
N PHE A 218 -11.26 5.06 14.31
CA PHE A 218 -12.18 5.33 13.21
C PHE A 218 -13.52 4.57 13.34
N LEU A 219 -13.59 3.46 14.08
CA LEU A 219 -14.84 2.74 14.33
C LEU A 219 -15.82 3.57 15.16
N SER A 220 -15.35 4.20 16.24
CA SER A 220 -16.19 5.05 17.09
C SER A 220 -16.55 6.35 16.37
N GLU A 221 -15.61 6.97 15.67
CA GLU A 221 -15.86 8.20 14.91
C GLU A 221 -16.92 8.06 13.80
N LEU A 222 -17.05 6.85 13.22
CA LEU A 222 -18.07 6.51 12.23
C LEU A 222 -19.39 6.08 12.87
N ALA A 223 -19.37 5.55 14.10
CA ALA A 223 -20.58 5.23 14.85
C ALA A 223 -21.29 6.48 15.43
N GLU A 224 -20.57 7.59 15.60
CA GLU A 224 -21.10 8.90 16.04
C GLU A 224 -21.79 9.72 14.92
N GLN A 225 -22.09 9.11 13.76
CA GLN A 225 -22.75 9.76 12.62
C GLN A 225 -24.27 9.77 12.71
#